data_AF-A0A2E3D182-F1
#
_entry.id   AF-A0A2E3D182-F1
#
_cell.length_a   1.000
_cell.length_b   1.000
_cell.length_c   1.000
_cell.angle_alpha   90.00
_cell.angle_beta   90.00
_cell.angle_gamma   90.00
#
_symmetry.space_group_name_H-M   'P 1'
#
loop_
_entity.id
_entity.type
_entity.pdbx_description
1 polymer ?
#
loop_
_entity_poly.entity_id
_entity_poly.type
_entity_poly.pdbx_seq_one_letter_code
_entity_poly.pdbx_strand_id
1 'polypeptide(L)'
;MKIPAIRSCLGSLKRINAFVLVPMLASMLLVVQPEPAWAKSSLSQAELSRLIVEEAMEAGVEPELALAVARVESNFDPEALSHAGARGVMQIMPATARDEFGVPRYRLYDPQTNIRIGVRYLRQLLDRYDDEALALSHYNGGSRVRQKDGTLAVIPATRDYVNKVLAQKARYANHSLVLAAKQGRLEQRNRRLAQADLDDFGTPVTRPSHRVLHPVSEAKTASWVALDDERSDLVRALKSLKFKNQYRAISRPMLDDF
;
A
#
# COMPACT_ATOMS: atom_id res chain seq x y z
N MET A 1 60.89 57.26 71.58
CA MET A 1 61.31 56.59 70.32
C MET A 1 60.07 56.46 69.44
N LYS A 2 60.00 57.18 68.31
CA LYS A 2 58.84 57.22 67.40
C LYS A 2 59.01 56.13 66.33
N ILE A 3 57.99 55.29 66.12
CA ILE A 3 57.91 54.37 64.98
C ILE A 3 56.75 54.83 64.10
N PRO A 4 56.95 55.05 62.78
CA PRO A 4 55.91 55.56 61.90
C PRO A 4 55.00 54.44 61.37
N ALA A 5 53.81 54.87 60.94
CA ALA A 5 52.73 54.07 60.40
C ALA A 5 53.08 53.39 59.06
N ILE A 6 52.58 52.17 58.88
CA ILE A 6 52.37 51.57 57.56
C ILE A 6 50.88 51.23 57.45
N ARG A 7 50.19 52.02 56.61
CA ARG A 7 48.84 51.76 56.10
C ARG A 7 48.94 51.01 54.77
N SER A 8 47.84 50.33 54.44
CA SER A 8 47.52 49.60 53.20
C SER A 8 48.11 48.19 53.15
N CYS A 9 47.40 47.16 52.69
CA CYS A 9 46.31 47.17 51.74
C CYS A 9 45.32 46.03 52.08
N LEU A 10 44.07 46.39 52.39
CA LEU A 10 42.95 45.46 52.46
C LEU A 10 42.46 45.24 51.03
N GLY A 11 42.85 44.13 50.41
CA GLY A 11 42.47 43.75 49.05
C GLY A 11 41.77 42.40 49.03
N SER A 12 40.47 42.39 49.34
CA SER A 12 39.44 41.50 48.79
C SER A 12 39.81 40.00 48.64
N LEU A 13 39.73 39.23 49.74
CA LEU A 13 39.46 37.80 49.62
C LEU A 13 38.00 37.62 49.18
N LYS A 14 37.77 37.64 47.87
CA LYS A 14 36.54 37.06 47.31
C LYS A 14 36.56 35.57 47.63
N ARG A 15 35.66 35.16 48.51
CA ARG A 15 35.28 33.76 48.74
C ARG A 15 34.91 33.15 47.38
N ILE A 16 35.78 32.33 46.82
CA ILE A 16 35.42 31.48 45.70
C ILE A 16 34.56 30.37 46.30
N ASN A 17 33.24 30.46 46.08
CA ASN A 17 32.31 29.40 46.41
C ASN A 17 32.71 28.13 45.65
N ALA A 18 33.15 27.10 46.38
CA ALA A 18 33.43 25.77 45.87
C ALA A 18 32.16 24.99 45.44
N PHE A 19 31.13 25.70 44.95
CA PHE A 19 29.83 25.14 44.55
C PHE A 19 29.47 25.37 43.08
N VAL A 20 30.41 25.87 42.27
CA VAL A 20 30.18 26.15 40.83
C VAL A 20 31.06 25.30 39.91
N LEU A 21 31.94 24.44 40.45
CA LEU A 21 32.91 23.65 39.66
C LEU A 21 32.58 22.15 39.54
N VAL A 22 31.29 21.77 39.59
CA VAL A 22 30.87 20.37 39.39
C VAL A 22 29.97 20.12 38.14
N PRO A 23 29.30 21.08 37.47
CA PRO A 23 28.48 20.73 36.31
C PRO A 23 29.15 20.95 34.93
N MET A 24 30.48 21.14 34.83
CA MET A 24 31.13 21.34 33.52
C MET A 24 31.91 20.13 32.96
N LEU A 25 32.10 19.06 33.75
CA LEU A 25 32.79 17.83 33.29
C LEU A 25 31.82 16.68 32.93
N ALA A 26 30.51 16.93 32.86
CA ALA A 26 29.53 15.96 32.39
C ALA A 26 29.09 16.18 30.93
N SER A 27 29.67 17.17 30.23
CA SER A 27 29.25 17.55 28.89
C SER A 27 30.12 16.96 27.76
N MET A 28 31.05 16.06 28.10
CA MET A 28 31.94 15.37 27.14
C MET A 28 31.86 13.85 27.28
N LEU A 29 30.67 13.33 27.64
CA LEU A 29 30.27 12.05 27.11
C LEU A 29 29.60 12.37 25.77
N LEU A 30 30.34 12.21 24.67
CA LEU A 30 29.73 12.05 23.37
C LEU A 30 28.77 10.86 23.51
N VAL A 31 27.50 11.13 23.82
CA VAL A 31 26.46 10.19 23.46
C VAL A 31 26.41 10.28 21.95
N VAL A 32 27.27 9.51 21.29
CA VAL A 32 26.99 8.99 19.96
C VAL A 32 25.70 8.23 20.15
N GLN A 33 24.58 8.94 20.05
CA GLN A 33 23.28 8.29 19.93
C GLN A 33 23.44 7.43 18.68
N PRO A 34 23.34 6.08 18.77
CA PRO A 34 23.29 5.29 17.56
C PRO A 34 22.12 5.85 16.77
N GLU A 35 22.39 6.35 15.56
CA GLU A 35 21.33 6.61 14.58
C GLU A 35 20.40 5.40 14.64
N PRO A 36 19.12 5.59 15.00
CA PRO A 36 18.28 4.44 15.28
C PRO A 36 18.26 3.58 14.02
N ALA A 37 18.40 2.25 14.16
CA ALA A 37 18.77 1.37 13.06
C ALA A 37 17.85 1.42 11.81
N TRP A 38 16.68 2.06 11.92
CA TRP A 38 15.78 2.38 10.81
C TRP A 38 16.28 3.53 9.90
N ALA A 39 17.28 4.30 10.31
CA ALA A 39 17.71 5.53 9.66
C ALA A 39 18.47 5.33 8.34
N LYS A 40 18.88 4.11 7.97
CA LYS A 40 19.55 3.82 6.69
C LYS A 40 19.23 2.43 6.14
N SER A 41 17.95 2.12 6.00
CA SER A 41 17.55 0.98 5.16
C SER A 41 17.57 1.43 3.70
N SER A 42 18.73 1.32 3.03
CA SER A 42 18.85 1.63 1.59
C SER A 42 18.30 0.47 0.76
N LEU A 43 17.00 0.19 0.90
CA LEU A 43 16.33 -0.79 0.05
C LEU A 43 16.39 -0.29 -1.39
N SER A 44 16.87 -1.15 -2.29
CA SER A 44 16.79 -0.92 -3.72
C SER A 44 15.32 -0.83 -4.17
N GLN A 45 15.09 -0.20 -5.32
CA GLN A 45 13.75 -0.14 -5.92
C GLN A 45 13.15 -1.54 -6.13
N ALA A 46 13.98 -2.55 -6.41
CA ALA A 46 13.53 -3.93 -6.56
C ALA A 46 13.06 -4.53 -5.22
N GLU A 47 13.77 -4.27 -4.13
CA GLU A 47 13.37 -4.70 -2.78
C GLU A 47 12.12 -3.98 -2.31
N LEU A 48 12.02 -2.66 -2.54
CA LEU A 48 10.81 -1.89 -2.26
C LEU A 48 9.61 -2.42 -3.05
N SER A 49 9.80 -2.73 -4.33
CA SER A 49 8.73 -3.30 -5.17
C SER A 49 8.25 -4.66 -4.66
N ARG A 50 9.16 -5.52 -4.21
CA ARG A 50 8.79 -6.81 -3.58
C ARG A 50 8.00 -6.61 -2.30
N LEU A 51 8.48 -5.73 -1.42
CA LEU A 51 7.81 -5.39 -0.17
C LEU A 51 6.41 -4.82 -0.41
N ILE A 52 6.24 -3.95 -1.41
CA ILE A 52 4.91 -3.43 -1.81
C ILE A 52 3.99 -4.56 -2.28
N VAL A 53 4.50 -5.46 -3.12
CA VAL A 53 3.71 -6.61 -3.61
C VAL A 53 3.32 -7.52 -2.45
N GLU A 54 4.23 -7.81 -1.53
CA GLU A 54 3.96 -8.64 -0.35
C GLU A 54 2.88 -8.02 0.54
N GLU A 55 3.06 -6.75 0.96
CA GLU A 55 2.09 -6.05 1.80
C GLU A 55 0.73 -5.89 1.07
N ALA A 56 0.73 -5.64 -0.24
CA ALA A 56 -0.49 -5.58 -1.06
C ALA A 56 -1.23 -6.92 -1.07
N MET A 57 -0.50 -8.01 -1.25
CA MET A 57 -1.07 -9.34 -1.17
C MET A 57 -1.68 -9.55 0.22
N GLU A 58 -0.93 -9.33 1.30
CA GLU A 58 -1.43 -9.52 2.67
C GLU A 58 -2.69 -8.69 2.97
N ALA A 59 -2.74 -7.44 2.51
CA ALA A 59 -3.88 -6.55 2.73
C ALA A 59 -5.06 -6.79 1.77
N GLY A 60 -4.95 -7.69 0.78
CA GLY A 60 -6.00 -7.90 -0.22
C GLY A 60 -6.16 -6.72 -1.19
N VAL A 61 -5.06 -6.05 -1.51
CA VAL A 61 -4.97 -5.01 -2.54
C VAL A 61 -4.35 -5.62 -3.80
N GLU A 62 -4.79 -5.20 -4.97
CA GLU A 62 -4.16 -5.60 -6.23
C GLU A 62 -2.69 -5.12 -6.27
N PRO A 63 -1.70 -6.02 -6.44
CA PRO A 63 -0.30 -5.64 -6.38
C PRO A 63 0.09 -4.59 -7.43
N GLU A 64 -0.50 -4.66 -8.63
CA GLU A 64 -0.30 -3.66 -9.68
C GLU A 64 -0.80 -2.26 -9.28
N LEU A 65 -1.88 -2.17 -8.49
CA LEU A 65 -2.41 -0.90 -8.01
C LEU A 65 -1.49 -0.31 -6.95
N ALA A 66 -1.04 -1.13 -5.99
CA ALA A 66 -0.13 -0.67 -4.94
C ALA A 66 1.22 -0.18 -5.53
N LEU A 67 1.79 -0.92 -6.49
CA LEU A 67 2.98 -0.49 -7.23
C LEU A 67 2.74 0.81 -8.00
N ALA A 68 1.58 0.96 -8.63
CA ALA A 68 1.22 2.16 -9.36
C ALA A 68 1.11 3.39 -8.46
N VAL A 69 0.49 3.25 -7.27
CA VAL A 69 0.43 4.32 -6.27
C VAL A 69 1.83 4.71 -5.83
N ALA A 70 2.67 3.76 -5.39
CA ALA A 70 4.05 4.05 -4.97
C ALA A 70 4.90 4.70 -6.08
N ARG A 71 4.70 4.28 -7.34
CA ARG A 71 5.36 4.90 -8.52
C ARG A 71 4.97 6.36 -8.69
N VAL A 72 3.67 6.68 -8.57
CA VAL A 72 3.15 8.04 -8.78
C VAL A 72 3.46 8.95 -7.59
N GLU A 73 3.44 8.42 -6.38
CA GLU A 73 3.65 9.19 -5.15
C GLU A 73 5.08 9.67 -4.99
N SER A 74 6.07 8.77 -5.09
CA SER A 74 7.47 9.13 -4.86
C SER A 74 8.45 8.52 -5.85
N ASN A 75 7.95 7.78 -6.85
CA ASN A 75 8.82 6.95 -7.69
C ASN A 75 9.70 6.00 -6.86
N PHE A 76 9.11 5.42 -5.79
CA PHE A 76 9.76 4.51 -4.86
C PHE A 76 10.87 5.15 -4.01
N ASP A 77 10.89 6.46 -3.85
CA ASP A 77 11.83 7.16 -2.98
C ASP A 77 11.37 7.06 -1.50
N PRO A 78 12.14 6.41 -0.61
CA PRO A 78 11.82 6.32 0.82
C PRO A 78 12.09 7.62 1.60
N GLU A 79 12.88 8.55 1.04
CA GLU A 79 13.23 9.82 1.68
C GLU A 79 12.34 10.98 1.21
N ALA A 80 11.44 10.72 0.26
CA ALA A 80 10.57 11.74 -0.33
C ALA A 80 9.77 12.53 0.71
N LEU A 81 9.77 13.85 0.56
CA LEU A 81 8.99 14.80 1.36
C LEU A 81 8.26 15.77 0.43
N SER A 82 6.94 15.77 0.44
CA SER A 82 6.16 16.76 -0.32
C SER A 82 6.11 18.11 0.39
N HIS A 83 5.77 19.16 -0.37
CA HIS A 83 5.51 20.50 0.16
C HIS A 83 4.37 20.53 1.19
N ALA A 84 3.41 19.61 1.10
CA ALA A 84 2.32 19.48 2.06
C ALA A 84 2.71 18.66 3.31
N GLY A 85 3.89 18.02 3.31
CA GLY A 85 4.43 17.26 4.43
C GLY A 85 4.17 15.76 4.37
N ALA A 86 3.70 15.22 3.24
CA ALA A 86 3.60 13.79 2.99
C ALA A 86 5.00 13.15 2.88
N ARG A 87 5.15 11.90 3.33
CA ARG A 87 6.48 11.29 3.54
C ARG A 87 6.60 9.88 2.97
N GLY A 88 7.80 9.57 2.50
CA GLY A 88 8.25 8.24 2.12
C GLY A 88 7.61 7.68 0.86
N VAL A 89 7.77 6.37 0.67
CA VAL A 89 7.45 5.61 -0.54
C VAL A 89 6.01 5.81 -1.03
N MET A 90 5.05 5.82 -0.11
CA MET A 90 3.62 5.93 -0.41
C MET A 90 3.04 7.28 -0.03
N GLN A 91 3.89 8.27 0.26
CA GLN A 91 3.52 9.66 0.59
C GLN A 91 2.39 9.77 1.62
N ILE A 92 2.60 9.17 2.79
CA ILE A 92 1.61 9.20 3.86
C ILE A 92 1.69 10.52 4.61
N MET A 93 0.55 11.14 4.84
CA MET A 93 0.44 12.33 5.68
C MET A 93 0.67 11.97 7.15
N PRO A 94 1.44 12.77 7.92
CA PRO A 94 1.64 12.54 9.35
C PRO A 94 0.35 12.46 10.17
N ALA A 95 -0.69 13.21 9.78
CA ALA A 95 -2.00 13.13 10.42
C ALA A 95 -2.63 11.75 10.20
N THR A 96 -2.73 11.28 8.94
CA THR A 96 -3.21 9.93 8.61
C THR A 96 -2.44 8.84 9.35
N ALA A 97 -1.11 8.92 9.36
CA ALA A 97 -0.28 7.93 10.05
C ALA A 97 -0.58 7.83 11.55
N ARG A 98 -0.78 8.98 12.21
CA ARG A 98 -1.09 9.05 13.63
C ARG A 98 -2.53 8.61 13.91
N ASP A 99 -3.48 9.15 13.18
CA ASP A 99 -4.91 9.05 13.50
C ASP A 99 -5.48 7.67 13.11
N GLU A 100 -5.01 7.08 12.01
CA GLU A 100 -5.49 5.76 11.53
C GLU A 100 -4.62 4.58 12.02
N PHE A 101 -3.33 4.81 12.31
CA PHE A 101 -2.38 3.73 12.59
C PHE A 101 -1.55 3.91 13.87
N GLY A 102 -1.69 5.02 14.59
CA GLY A 102 -0.86 5.29 15.77
C GLY A 102 0.63 5.42 15.48
N VAL A 103 1.02 5.64 14.21
CA VAL A 103 2.42 5.69 13.79
C VAL A 103 2.94 7.13 13.89
N PRO A 104 4.04 7.37 14.62
CA PRO A 104 4.59 8.71 14.74
C PRO A 104 5.30 9.14 13.45
N ARG A 105 5.26 10.44 13.18
CA ARG A 105 5.72 11.05 11.92
C ARG A 105 7.15 10.70 11.48
N TYR A 106 8.06 10.40 12.42
CA TYR A 106 9.46 10.12 12.10
C TYR A 106 9.66 8.70 11.55
N ARG A 107 8.74 7.77 11.86
CA ARG A 107 8.74 6.40 11.30
C ARG A 107 8.28 6.36 9.85
N LEU A 108 7.80 7.47 9.28
CA LEU A 108 7.34 7.50 7.89
C LEU A 108 8.46 7.43 6.85
N TYR A 109 9.72 7.62 7.26
CA TYR A 109 10.90 7.38 6.41
C TYR A 109 11.42 5.93 6.51
N ASP A 110 10.89 5.12 7.42
CA ASP A 110 11.13 3.69 7.44
C ASP A 110 10.28 3.04 6.34
N PRO A 111 10.88 2.50 5.27
CA PRO A 111 10.12 2.06 4.09
C PRO A 111 9.12 0.96 4.42
N GLN A 112 9.49 0.04 5.32
CA GLN A 112 8.62 -1.04 5.78
C GLN A 112 7.37 -0.52 6.47
N THR A 113 7.53 0.41 7.41
CA THR A 113 6.38 1.05 8.08
C THR A 113 5.53 1.83 7.08
N ASN A 114 6.17 2.64 6.22
CA ASN A 114 5.47 3.50 5.26
C ASN A 114 4.64 2.69 4.25
N ILE A 115 5.23 1.66 3.64
CA ILE A 115 4.56 0.79 2.67
C ILE A 115 3.40 0.04 3.34
N ARG A 116 3.64 -0.57 4.51
CA ARG A 116 2.59 -1.29 5.24
C ARG A 116 1.36 -0.43 5.50
N ILE A 117 1.54 0.75 6.08
CA ILE A 117 0.39 1.61 6.42
C ILE A 117 -0.22 2.23 5.16
N GLY A 118 0.58 2.53 4.13
CA GLY A 118 0.06 3.08 2.88
C GLY A 118 -0.82 2.09 2.12
N VAL A 119 -0.39 0.83 2.02
CA VAL A 119 -1.19 -0.24 1.43
C VAL A 119 -2.48 -0.47 2.24
N ARG A 120 -2.40 -0.50 3.57
CA ARG A 120 -3.59 -0.67 4.43
C ARG A 120 -4.55 0.50 4.32
N TYR A 121 -4.05 1.72 4.24
CA TYR A 121 -4.86 2.90 4.02
C TYR A 121 -5.56 2.82 2.66
N LEU A 122 -4.85 2.42 1.61
CA LEU A 122 -5.45 2.17 0.30
C LEU A 122 -6.57 1.11 0.36
N ARG A 123 -6.36 -0.01 1.07
CA ARG A 123 -7.41 -1.03 1.30
C ARG A 123 -8.63 -0.43 1.98
N GLN A 124 -8.46 0.32 3.07
CA GLN A 124 -9.55 0.98 3.78
C GLN A 124 -10.37 1.90 2.88
N LEU A 125 -9.71 2.63 1.97
CA LEU A 125 -10.39 3.52 1.03
C LEU A 125 -11.13 2.72 -0.06
N LEU A 126 -10.55 1.64 -0.57
CA LEU A 126 -11.22 0.74 -1.51
C LEU A 126 -12.49 0.14 -0.89
N ASP A 127 -12.41 -0.33 0.36
CA ASP A 127 -13.59 -0.84 1.10
C ASP A 127 -14.63 0.24 1.36
N ARG A 128 -14.19 1.46 1.67
CA ARG A 128 -15.09 2.58 1.99
C ARG A 128 -15.91 3.03 0.78
N TYR A 129 -15.31 3.02 -0.40
CA TYR A 129 -15.91 3.64 -1.58
C TYR A 129 -16.46 2.64 -2.60
N ASP A 130 -15.98 1.39 -2.60
CA ASP A 130 -16.30 0.38 -3.61
C ASP A 130 -16.11 0.89 -5.06
N ASP A 131 -15.20 1.86 -5.21
CA ASP A 131 -14.87 2.53 -6.46
C ASP A 131 -13.40 2.96 -6.38
N GLU A 132 -12.60 2.41 -7.29
CA GLU A 132 -11.15 2.63 -7.32
C GLU A 132 -10.79 4.10 -7.58
N ALA A 133 -11.55 4.79 -8.43
CA ALA A 133 -11.29 6.19 -8.76
C ALA A 133 -11.59 7.12 -7.56
N LEU A 134 -12.67 6.84 -6.82
CA LEU A 134 -13.00 7.55 -5.59
C LEU A 134 -11.97 7.27 -4.49
N ALA A 135 -11.53 6.02 -4.33
CA ALA A 135 -10.51 5.65 -3.37
C ALA A 135 -9.18 6.38 -3.65
N LEU A 136 -8.73 6.40 -4.91
CA LEU A 136 -7.51 7.12 -5.33
C LEU A 136 -7.66 8.64 -5.18
N SER A 137 -8.84 9.18 -5.51
CA SER A 137 -9.15 10.60 -5.31
C SER A 137 -9.06 10.98 -3.84
N HIS A 138 -9.57 10.14 -2.94
CA HIS A 138 -9.43 10.35 -1.50
C HIS A 138 -7.99 10.20 -1.05
N TYR A 139 -7.27 9.18 -1.53
CA TYR A 139 -5.89 8.94 -1.14
C TYR A 139 -5.03 10.19 -1.36
N ASN A 140 -5.20 10.85 -2.49
CA ASN A 140 -4.47 12.06 -2.85
C ASN A 140 -5.07 13.37 -2.28
N GLY A 141 -6.39 13.52 -2.30
CA GLY A 141 -7.09 14.78 -2.01
C GLY A 141 -7.86 14.82 -0.69
N GLY A 142 -7.86 13.74 0.07
CA GLY A 142 -8.58 13.57 1.33
C GLY A 142 -10.11 13.43 1.18
N SER A 143 -10.83 13.70 2.27
CA SER A 143 -12.27 13.43 2.42
C SER A 143 -13.22 14.22 1.52
N ARG A 144 -12.69 15.16 0.72
CA ARG A 144 -13.47 16.02 -0.20
C ARG A 144 -14.15 15.28 -1.34
N VAL A 145 -13.91 13.98 -1.49
CA VAL A 145 -14.67 13.10 -2.40
C VAL A 145 -16.15 13.05 -2.03
N ARG A 146 -16.49 13.21 -0.75
CA ARG A 146 -17.88 13.39 -0.30
C ARG A 146 -18.25 14.86 -0.39
N GLN A 147 -19.20 15.17 -1.25
CA GLN A 147 -19.72 16.52 -1.45
C GLN A 147 -20.66 16.93 -0.31
N LYS A 148 -21.00 18.22 -0.24
CA LYS A 148 -21.88 18.77 0.81
C LYS A 148 -23.28 18.16 0.80
N ASP A 149 -23.76 17.74 -0.36
CA ASP A 149 -25.06 17.07 -0.55
C ASP A 149 -25.00 15.56 -0.26
N GLY A 150 -23.85 15.04 0.18
CA GLY A 150 -23.63 13.64 0.51
C GLY A 150 -23.22 12.77 -0.67
N THR A 151 -23.28 13.29 -1.91
CA THR A 151 -22.87 12.54 -3.11
C THR A 151 -21.36 12.29 -3.12
N LEU A 152 -20.94 11.24 -3.84
CA LEU A 152 -19.55 10.89 -4.01
C LEU A 152 -19.10 11.26 -5.43
N ALA A 153 -17.97 11.96 -5.53
CA ALA A 153 -17.38 12.32 -6.82
C ALA A 153 -15.86 12.43 -6.71
N VAL A 154 -15.16 12.08 -7.79
CA VAL A 154 -13.72 12.33 -7.93
C VAL A 154 -13.47 13.84 -7.89
N ILE A 155 -12.62 14.26 -6.96
CA ILE A 155 -12.25 15.67 -6.79
C ILE A 155 -11.56 16.16 -8.06
N PRO A 156 -11.98 17.29 -8.66
CA PRO A 156 -11.37 17.81 -9.90
C PRO A 156 -9.85 17.95 -9.83
N ALA A 157 -9.32 18.44 -8.70
CA ALA A 157 -7.89 18.61 -8.47
C ALA A 157 -7.09 17.29 -8.45
N THR A 158 -7.75 16.15 -8.22
CA THR A 158 -7.10 14.82 -8.16
C THR A 158 -7.25 14.01 -9.44
N ARG A 159 -7.98 14.50 -10.46
CA ARG A 159 -8.25 13.73 -11.69
C ARG A 159 -6.97 13.28 -12.38
N ASP A 160 -5.97 14.17 -12.47
CA ASP A 160 -4.69 13.84 -13.08
C ASP A 160 -3.93 12.77 -12.29
N TYR A 161 -4.00 12.82 -10.96
CA TYR A 161 -3.42 11.80 -10.10
C TYR A 161 -4.10 10.44 -10.35
N VAL A 162 -5.43 10.39 -10.31
CA VAL A 162 -6.21 9.16 -10.55
C VAL A 162 -5.86 8.57 -11.91
N ASN A 163 -5.87 9.39 -12.97
CA ASN A 163 -5.52 8.94 -14.32
C ASN A 163 -4.09 8.40 -14.42
N LYS A 164 -3.12 9.06 -13.76
CA LYS A 164 -1.73 8.59 -13.73
C LYS A 164 -1.60 7.23 -13.03
N VAL A 165 -2.26 7.04 -11.89
CA VAL A 165 -2.23 5.78 -11.16
C VAL A 165 -2.86 4.67 -11.98
N LEU A 166 -4.05 4.87 -12.55
CA LEU A 166 -4.72 3.86 -13.38
C LEU A 166 -3.90 3.47 -14.62
N ALA A 167 -3.25 4.46 -15.25
CA ALA A 167 -2.34 4.19 -16.37
C ALA A 167 -1.10 3.38 -15.94
N GLN A 168 -0.51 3.67 -14.77
CA GLN A 168 0.60 2.89 -14.23
C GLN A 168 0.15 1.49 -13.79
N LYS A 169 -1.04 1.34 -13.22
CA LYS A 169 -1.63 0.05 -12.85
C LYS A 169 -1.71 -0.87 -14.06
N ALA A 170 -2.21 -0.36 -15.19
CA ALA A 170 -2.27 -1.10 -16.44
C ALA A 170 -0.88 -1.56 -16.94
N ARG A 171 0.17 -0.76 -16.71
CA ARG A 171 1.56 -1.15 -17.04
C ARG A 171 2.09 -2.24 -16.11
N TYR A 172 1.75 -2.19 -14.82
CA TYR A 172 2.17 -3.20 -13.85
C TYR A 172 1.38 -4.51 -13.93
N ALA A 173 0.24 -4.55 -14.62
CA ALA A 173 -0.61 -5.75 -14.74
C ALA A 173 0.15 -7.00 -15.25
N ASN A 174 1.12 -6.81 -16.15
CA ASN A 174 1.96 -7.88 -16.70
C ASN A 174 3.39 -7.90 -16.13
N HIS A 175 3.65 -7.17 -15.05
CA HIS A 175 4.97 -7.13 -14.42
C HIS A 175 5.28 -8.50 -13.78
N SER A 176 6.50 -8.99 -13.94
CA SER A 176 6.90 -10.34 -13.49
C SER A 176 6.64 -10.58 -12.00
N LEU A 177 6.91 -9.58 -11.14
CA LEU A 177 6.60 -9.66 -9.71
C LEU A 177 5.10 -9.84 -9.43
N VAL A 178 4.24 -9.14 -10.17
CA VAL A 178 2.77 -9.22 -9.99
C VAL A 178 2.27 -10.59 -10.44
N LEU A 179 2.73 -11.07 -11.59
CA LEU A 179 2.38 -12.38 -12.12
C LEU A 179 2.81 -13.50 -11.16
N ALA A 180 4.05 -13.44 -10.67
CA ALA A 180 4.59 -14.41 -9.71
C ALA A 180 3.77 -14.43 -8.41
N ALA A 181 3.42 -13.27 -7.86
CA ALA A 181 2.62 -13.17 -6.65
C ALA A 181 1.21 -13.76 -6.83
N LYS A 182 0.53 -13.41 -7.93
CA LYS A 182 -0.81 -13.94 -8.25
C LYS A 182 -0.79 -15.45 -8.44
N GLN A 183 0.22 -15.96 -9.16
CA GLN A 183 0.38 -17.40 -9.35
C GLN A 183 0.61 -18.13 -8.02
N GLY A 184 1.50 -17.65 -7.17
CA GLY A 184 1.75 -18.24 -5.86
C GLY A 184 0.49 -18.30 -4.97
N ARG A 185 -0.33 -17.24 -4.99
CA ARG A 185 -1.63 -17.23 -4.29
C ARG A 185 -2.62 -18.25 -4.84
N LEU A 186 -2.70 -18.39 -6.16
CA LEU A 186 -3.57 -19.39 -6.80
C LEU A 186 -3.12 -20.82 -6.44
N GLU A 187 -1.82 -21.09 -6.49
CA GLU A 187 -1.27 -22.38 -6.10
C GLU A 187 -1.54 -22.70 -4.63
N GLN A 188 -1.37 -21.73 -3.73
CA GLN A 188 -1.70 -21.90 -2.31
C GLN A 188 -3.19 -22.19 -2.11
N ARG A 189 -4.07 -21.47 -2.83
CA ARG A 189 -5.51 -21.72 -2.79
C ARG A 189 -5.85 -23.13 -3.28
N ASN A 190 -5.30 -23.55 -4.42
CA ASN A 190 -5.55 -24.87 -4.98
C ASN A 190 -5.07 -25.99 -4.06
N ARG A 191 -3.91 -25.80 -3.38
CA ARG A 191 -3.44 -26.74 -2.36
C ARG A 191 -4.38 -26.83 -1.16
N ARG A 192 -4.91 -25.70 -0.66
CA ARG A 192 -5.89 -25.69 0.44
C ARG A 192 -7.19 -26.39 0.08
N LEU A 193 -7.68 -26.17 -1.14
CA LEU A 193 -8.89 -26.85 -1.63
C LEU A 193 -8.67 -28.35 -1.74
N ALA A 194 -7.55 -28.78 -2.34
CA ALA A 194 -7.19 -30.19 -2.42
C ALA A 194 -7.07 -30.85 -1.04
N GLN A 195 -6.51 -30.14 -0.04
CA GLN A 195 -6.45 -30.65 1.33
C GLN A 195 -7.85 -30.77 1.97
N ALA A 196 -8.71 -29.77 1.78
CA ALA A 196 -10.07 -29.81 2.31
C ALA A 196 -10.90 -30.97 1.71
N ASP A 197 -10.73 -31.23 0.42
CA ASP A 197 -11.36 -32.38 -0.25
C ASP A 197 -10.89 -33.70 0.37
N LEU A 198 -9.60 -33.84 0.66
CA LEU A 198 -9.05 -35.04 1.33
C LEU A 198 -9.61 -35.22 2.75
N ASP A 199 -9.80 -34.13 3.49
CA ASP A 199 -10.32 -34.18 4.86
C ASP A 199 -11.82 -34.56 4.91
N ASP A 200 -12.62 -34.18 3.90
CA ASP A 200 -14.05 -34.51 3.81
C ASP A 200 -14.30 -36.01 3.58
N PHE A 201 -13.42 -36.69 2.83
CA PHE A 201 -13.47 -38.16 2.66
C PHE A 201 -12.99 -38.96 3.89
N GLY A 202 -12.44 -38.29 4.90
CA GLY A 202 -11.89 -38.91 6.12
C GLY A 202 -12.92 -39.18 7.23
N THR A 203 -14.15 -38.70 7.11
CA THR A 203 -15.23 -39.07 8.04
C THR A 203 -16.01 -40.27 7.49
N PRO A 204 -16.11 -41.40 8.22
CA PRO A 204 -16.94 -42.51 7.79
C PRO A 204 -18.41 -42.09 7.89
N VAL A 205 -18.94 -41.49 6.84
CA VAL A 205 -20.38 -41.34 6.65
C VAL A 205 -20.93 -42.75 6.42
N THR A 206 -21.56 -43.32 7.43
CA THR A 206 -22.42 -44.49 7.29
C THR A 206 -23.62 -44.09 6.43
N ARG A 207 -23.46 -44.10 5.10
CA ARG A 207 -24.57 -43.87 4.17
C ARG A 207 -25.55 -45.05 4.28
N PRO A 208 -26.86 -44.82 4.49
CA PRO A 208 -27.84 -45.89 4.36
C PRO A 208 -27.85 -46.37 2.91
N SER A 209 -27.84 -47.70 2.75
CA SER A 209 -27.77 -48.38 1.46
C SER A 209 -28.90 -47.95 0.52
N HIS A 210 -28.60 -47.08 -0.45
CA HIS A 210 -29.52 -46.84 -1.56
C HIS A 210 -29.45 -47.99 -2.55
N ARG A 211 -30.63 -48.57 -2.78
CA ARG A 211 -30.93 -49.66 -3.73
C ARG A 211 -30.32 -49.38 -5.11
N VAL A 212 -29.49 -50.31 -5.58
CA VAL A 212 -28.91 -50.33 -6.92
C VAL A 212 -30.04 -50.43 -7.95
N LEU A 213 -30.15 -49.44 -8.84
CA LEU A 213 -30.96 -49.55 -10.06
C LEU A 213 -30.04 -49.99 -11.21
N HIS A 214 -30.45 -51.06 -11.89
CA HIS A 214 -29.76 -51.64 -13.05
C HIS A 214 -29.78 -50.68 -14.26
N PRO A 215 -28.80 -50.80 -15.19
CA PRO A 215 -28.68 -49.90 -16.32
C PRO A 215 -29.75 -50.21 -17.38
N VAL A 216 -30.44 -49.17 -17.84
CA VAL A 216 -31.27 -49.24 -19.06
C VAL A 216 -30.37 -48.93 -20.26
N SER A 217 -30.42 -49.83 -21.24
CA SER A 217 -29.70 -49.82 -22.49
C SER A 217 -30.15 -48.74 -23.47
N GLU A 218 -29.17 -48.26 -24.26
CA GLU A 218 -29.27 -47.70 -25.62
C GLU A 218 -30.12 -46.43 -25.85
N ALA A 219 -29.44 -45.32 -26.19
CA ALA A 219 -29.70 -44.59 -27.44
C ALA A 219 -28.70 -43.43 -27.70
N LYS A 220 -28.17 -43.44 -28.94
CA LYS A 220 -27.70 -42.31 -29.76
C LYS A 220 -26.41 -41.58 -29.37
N THR A 221 -25.37 -41.96 -30.09
CA THR A 221 -24.24 -41.13 -30.51
C THR A 221 -24.71 -39.78 -31.05
N ALA A 222 -24.62 -38.74 -30.23
CA ALA A 222 -24.67 -37.35 -30.68
C ALA A 222 -23.24 -36.86 -30.96
N SER A 223 -23.08 -36.30 -32.15
CA SER A 223 -21.84 -35.90 -32.81
C SER A 223 -20.97 -34.93 -31.99
N TRP A 224 -19.69 -35.27 -31.84
CA TRP A 224 -18.63 -34.42 -31.29
C TRP A 224 -18.41 -33.11 -32.08
N VAL A 225 -18.96 -32.98 -33.29
CA VAL A 225 -18.81 -31.78 -34.14
C VAL A 225 -19.70 -30.62 -33.65
N ALA A 226 -20.83 -30.90 -33.00
CA ALA A 226 -21.76 -29.85 -32.57
C ALA A 226 -21.27 -29.07 -31.33
N LEU A 227 -20.43 -29.69 -30.49
CA LEU A 227 -19.88 -29.06 -29.28
C LEU A 227 -18.74 -28.09 -29.59
N ASP A 228 -18.02 -28.27 -30.69
CA ASP A 228 -16.93 -27.35 -31.10
C ASP A 228 -17.45 -26.07 -31.75
N ASP A 229 -18.60 -26.13 -32.43
CA ASP A 229 -19.25 -24.95 -33.02
C ASP A 229 -19.82 -24.02 -31.94
N GLU A 230 -20.52 -24.56 -30.92
CA GLU A 230 -21.00 -23.74 -29.80
C GLU A 230 -19.85 -23.09 -29.01
N ARG A 231 -18.73 -23.82 -28.85
CA ARG A 231 -17.53 -23.30 -28.18
C ARG A 231 -16.87 -22.20 -29.01
N SER A 232 -16.83 -22.35 -30.33
CA SER A 232 -16.33 -21.33 -31.26
C SER A 232 -17.20 -20.08 -31.28
N ASP A 233 -18.52 -20.24 -31.21
CA ASP A 233 -19.47 -19.13 -31.17
C ASP A 233 -19.41 -18.39 -29.85
N LEU A 234 -19.25 -19.08 -28.73
CA LEU A 234 -19.00 -18.46 -27.43
C LEU A 234 -17.66 -17.69 -27.41
N VAL A 235 -16.59 -18.25 -27.97
CA VAL A 235 -15.29 -17.57 -28.08
C VAL A 235 -15.38 -16.34 -29.00
N ARG A 236 -16.15 -16.42 -30.09
CA ARG A 236 -16.39 -15.31 -31.01
C ARG A 236 -17.25 -14.22 -30.35
N ALA A 237 -18.28 -14.60 -29.59
CA ALA A 237 -19.11 -13.70 -28.81
C ALA A 237 -18.30 -12.99 -27.71
N LEU A 238 -17.42 -13.72 -27.00
CA LEU A 238 -16.56 -13.15 -25.95
C LEU A 238 -15.52 -12.17 -26.51
N LYS A 239 -14.94 -12.49 -27.68
CA LYS A 239 -14.05 -11.57 -28.42
C LYS A 239 -14.81 -10.33 -28.90
N SER A 240 -16.06 -10.48 -29.38
CA SER A 240 -16.89 -9.35 -29.80
C SER A 240 -17.29 -8.43 -28.64
N LEU A 241 -17.50 -8.98 -27.44
CA LEU A 241 -17.80 -8.23 -26.22
C LEU A 241 -16.57 -7.46 -25.72
N LYS A 242 -15.38 -8.06 -25.77
CA LYS A 242 -14.12 -7.34 -25.49
C LYS A 242 -13.87 -6.20 -26.48
N PHE A 243 -14.20 -6.39 -27.75
CA PHE A 243 -14.04 -5.36 -28.78
C PHE A 243 -15.08 -4.23 -28.61
N LYS A 244 -16.36 -4.55 -28.41
CA LYS A 244 -17.42 -3.53 -28.18
C LYS A 244 -17.18 -2.68 -26.93
N ASN A 245 -16.58 -3.24 -25.87
CA ASN A 245 -16.18 -2.45 -24.69
C ASN A 245 -14.94 -1.57 -24.91
N GLN A 246 -14.07 -1.90 -25.87
CA GLN A 246 -12.89 -1.06 -26.20
C GLN A 246 -13.24 0.18 -27.04
N TYR A 247 -14.32 0.16 -27.84
CA TYR A 247 -14.71 1.31 -28.68
C TYR A 247 -15.76 2.24 -28.07
N ARG A 248 -16.35 1.88 -26.93
CA ARG A 248 -17.33 2.76 -26.25
C ARG A 248 -16.68 3.88 -25.42
N ALA A 249 -15.34 3.90 -25.32
CA ALA A 249 -14.61 4.86 -24.50
C ALA A 249 -14.02 6.07 -25.25
N ILE A 250 -14.10 6.17 -26.59
CA ILE A 250 -13.48 7.30 -27.32
C ILE A 250 -14.30 7.66 -28.57
N SER A 251 -15.07 8.77 -28.51
CA SER A 251 -15.55 9.67 -29.60
C SER A 251 -16.60 10.67 -29.02
N ARG A 252 -16.25 11.83 -28.41
CA ARG A 252 -16.12 13.23 -28.93
C ARG A 252 -17.43 13.85 -29.53
N PRO A 253 -17.71 15.19 -29.41
CA PRO A 253 -16.75 16.25 -29.79
C PRO A 253 -16.65 17.50 -28.89
N MET A 254 -15.52 18.17 -29.09
CA MET A 254 -15.22 19.58 -28.88
C MET A 254 -15.99 20.40 -29.92
N LEU A 255 -16.73 21.43 -29.49
CA LEU A 255 -17.10 22.60 -30.28
C LEU A 255 -17.16 23.84 -29.39
N ASP A 256 -16.63 24.92 -29.95
CA ASP A 256 -16.43 26.25 -29.41
C ASP A 256 -17.75 27.02 -29.17
N ASP A 257 -17.75 27.93 -28.18
CA ASP A 257 -18.18 29.35 -28.29
C ASP A 257 -18.53 29.96 -26.90
N PHE A 258 -17.91 31.12 -26.63
CA PHE A 258 -18.05 32.10 -25.52
C PHE A 258 -17.34 31.83 -24.19
#